data_AF-A0A2N9NDA3-F1
#
_entry.id   AF-A0A2N9NDA3-F1
#
_cell.length_a   1.000
_cell.length_b   1.000
_cell.length_c   1.000
_cell.angle_alpha   90.00
_cell.angle_beta   90.00
_cell.angle_gamma   90.00
#
_symmetry.space_group_name_H-M   'P 1'
#
loop_
_entity.id
_entity.type
_entity.pdbx_description
1 polymer ?
#
loop_
_entity_poly.entity_id
_entity_poly.type
_entity_poly.pdbx_seq_one_letter_code
_entity_poly.pdbx_strand_id
1 'polypeptide(L)'
;MSARIPYIAANTFREAVRDRVLYNLIAFAVLMCGASILVGQISIGIERLVVINLGLTAVSLFGVVIAIFIGIGLVSKEIEKRTLYTVLSRPVQRWEFIVGKFFGLAGTLVVNTFFMALGVFLALLYVSHRFQAADGWVLVALYFIVLQFLIITALALFFSSFSSPLLSAVFAFSLFVIGSFAEDLRGFAAMAQGATRWLANGAAYLVPNFSSLNVISSVAHGQGVAGTLILSETAYAIVYAAMALCGAVLIFERRNLK
;
A
#
# COMPACT_ATOMS: atom_id res chain seq x y z
N MET A 1 5.44 -30.24 4.21
CA MET A 1 4.29 -29.34 4.45
C MET A 1 4.57 -27.88 4.07
N SER A 2 5.81 -27.40 4.07
CA SER A 2 6.21 -26.02 3.71
C SER A 2 6.10 -25.63 2.23
N ALA A 3 6.07 -26.59 1.29
CA ALA A 3 6.15 -26.27 -0.14
C ALA A 3 4.87 -25.63 -0.72
N ARG A 4 3.71 -25.73 -0.06
CA ARG A 4 2.42 -25.31 -0.65
C ARG A 4 2.17 -23.80 -0.59
N ILE A 5 2.63 -23.14 0.48
CA ILE A 5 2.56 -21.69 0.69
C ILE A 5 3.25 -20.92 -0.46
N PRO A 6 4.50 -21.24 -0.86
CA PRO A 6 5.15 -20.54 -1.96
C PRO A 6 4.50 -20.81 -3.32
N TYR A 7 3.90 -21.98 -3.57
CA TYR A 7 3.19 -22.23 -4.84
C TYR A 7 1.92 -21.39 -4.98
N ILE A 8 1.14 -21.26 -3.90
CA ILE A 8 -0.06 -20.40 -3.91
C ILE A 8 0.36 -18.94 -4.07
N ALA A 9 1.36 -18.49 -3.32
CA ALA A 9 1.90 -17.14 -3.44
C ALA A 9 2.44 -16.85 -4.85
N ALA A 10 3.16 -17.79 -5.47
CA ALA A 10 3.71 -17.64 -6.83
C ALA A 10 2.62 -17.61 -7.91
N ASN A 11 1.56 -18.41 -7.76
CA ASN A 11 0.45 -18.40 -8.71
C ASN A 11 -0.34 -17.09 -8.62
N THR A 12 -0.63 -16.64 -7.40
CA THR A 12 -1.26 -15.34 -7.14
C THR A 12 -0.43 -14.17 -7.66
N PHE A 13 0.89 -14.20 -7.42
CA PHE A 13 1.82 -13.21 -7.93
C PHE A 13 1.78 -13.15 -9.46
N ARG A 14 1.81 -14.31 -10.13
CA ARG A 14 1.78 -14.37 -11.60
C ARG A 14 0.46 -13.88 -12.20
N GLU A 15 -0.68 -14.19 -11.56
CA GLU A 15 -1.99 -13.68 -11.98
C GLU A 15 -2.12 -12.16 -11.77
N ALA A 16 -1.61 -11.65 -10.64
CA ALA A 16 -1.65 -10.23 -10.31
C ALA A 16 -0.72 -9.39 -11.22
N VAL A 17 0.44 -9.91 -11.58
CA VAL A 17 1.41 -9.26 -12.48
C VAL A 17 0.89 -9.17 -13.91
N ARG A 18 0.19 -10.19 -14.42
CA ARG A 18 -0.08 -10.29 -15.86
C ARG A 18 -1.10 -9.29 -16.40
N ASP A 19 -2.18 -9.02 -15.68
CA ASP A 19 -3.28 -8.18 -16.22
C ASP A 19 -3.38 -6.80 -15.59
N ARG A 20 -2.83 -6.57 -14.38
CA ARG A 20 -3.05 -5.29 -13.65
C ARG A 20 -1.79 -4.44 -13.51
N VAL A 21 -0.62 -5.06 -13.34
CA VAL A 21 0.66 -4.35 -13.22
C VAL A 21 1.04 -3.66 -14.54
N LEU A 22 0.81 -4.32 -15.68
CA LEU A 22 1.14 -3.76 -17.00
C LEU A 22 0.36 -2.48 -17.32
N TYR A 23 -0.97 -2.47 -17.17
CA TYR A 23 -1.77 -1.26 -17.41
C TYR A 23 -1.37 -0.11 -16.50
N ASN A 24 -1.04 -0.41 -15.25
CA ASN A 24 -0.64 0.61 -14.29
C ASN A 24 0.74 1.19 -14.61
N LEU A 25 1.67 0.36 -15.05
CA LEU A 25 2.99 0.79 -15.53
C LEU A 25 2.88 1.68 -16.77
N ILE A 26 1.98 1.34 -17.71
CA ILE A 26 1.73 2.18 -18.89
C ILE A 26 1.16 3.54 -18.46
N ALA A 27 0.13 3.55 -17.60
CA ALA A 27 -0.46 4.79 -17.09
C ALA A 27 0.58 5.65 -16.33
N PHE A 28 1.40 5.01 -15.49
CA PHE A 28 2.48 5.66 -14.78
C PHE A 28 3.54 6.25 -15.74
N ALA A 29 3.94 5.49 -16.76
CA ALA A 29 4.89 5.95 -17.77
C ALA A 29 4.37 7.19 -18.53
N VAL A 30 3.09 7.17 -18.95
CA VAL A 30 2.45 8.32 -19.59
C VAL A 30 2.42 9.54 -18.66
N LEU A 31 2.07 9.33 -17.38
CA LEU A 31 2.07 10.40 -16.38
C LEU A 31 3.47 10.99 -16.20
N MET A 32 4.50 10.15 -16.06
CA MET A 32 5.88 10.59 -15.87
C MET A 32 6.43 11.32 -17.11
N CYS A 33 6.11 10.84 -18.31
CA CYS A 33 6.46 11.54 -19.55
C CYS A 33 5.79 12.92 -19.62
N GLY A 34 4.49 12.99 -19.31
CA GLY A 34 3.76 14.27 -19.25
C GLY A 34 4.33 15.23 -18.21
N ALA A 35 4.62 14.74 -17.01
CA ALA A 35 5.25 15.51 -15.96
C ALA A 35 6.63 16.04 -16.39
N SER A 36 7.44 15.21 -17.04
CA SER A 36 8.78 15.61 -17.51
C SER A 36 8.72 16.74 -18.54
N ILE A 37 7.76 16.69 -19.48
CA ILE A 37 7.57 17.75 -20.49
C ILE A 37 7.14 19.06 -19.84
N LEU A 38 6.14 19.01 -18.94
CA LEU A 38 5.65 20.20 -18.24
C LEU A 38 6.73 20.83 -17.37
N VAL A 39 7.49 19.99 -16.67
CA VAL A 39 8.55 20.45 -15.76
C VAL A 39 9.69 21.11 -16.50
N GLY A 40 10.10 20.58 -17.66
CA GLY A 40 11.14 21.19 -18.50
C GLY A 40 10.78 22.59 -19.04
N GLN A 41 9.53 23.04 -18.89
CA GLN A 41 9.07 24.37 -19.29
C GLN A 41 8.98 25.38 -18.14
N ILE A 42 8.95 24.95 -16.87
CA ILE A 42 8.47 25.80 -15.75
C ILE A 42 9.59 26.52 -14.97
N SER A 43 10.80 25.98 -14.77
CA SER A 43 11.94 26.75 -14.22
C SER A 43 13.21 25.91 -14.00
N ILE A 44 14.37 26.52 -14.28
CA ILE A 44 15.71 26.01 -13.95
C ILE A 44 15.85 25.94 -12.41
N GLY A 45 15.93 24.72 -11.85
CA GLY A 45 16.30 24.48 -10.44
C GLY A 45 15.23 23.82 -9.55
N ILE A 46 13.95 23.81 -9.94
CA ILE A 46 12.86 23.14 -9.18
C ILE A 46 12.46 21.80 -9.83
N GLU A 47 13.00 21.51 -11.02
CA GLU A 47 12.63 20.36 -11.84
C GLU A 47 12.74 19.04 -11.08
N ARG A 48 13.85 18.85 -10.36
CA ARG A 48 14.08 17.64 -9.58
C ARG A 48 13.06 17.45 -8.47
N LEU A 49 12.75 18.50 -7.71
CA LEU A 49 11.79 18.44 -6.61
C LEU A 49 10.42 18.00 -7.14
N VAL A 50 10.00 18.55 -8.28
CA VAL A 50 8.73 18.18 -8.90
C VAL A 50 8.74 16.73 -9.39
N VAL A 51 9.83 16.28 -10.03
CA VAL A 51 9.95 14.88 -10.49
C VAL A 51 9.92 13.89 -9.32
N ILE A 52 10.65 14.16 -8.23
CA ILE A 52 10.64 13.30 -7.04
C ILE A 52 9.25 13.30 -6.39
N ASN A 53 8.69 14.47 -6.15
CA ASN A 53 7.41 14.60 -5.44
C ASN A 53 6.26 14.01 -6.24
N LEU A 54 6.11 14.37 -7.53
CA LEU A 54 5.09 13.79 -8.40
C LEU A 54 5.33 12.30 -8.64
N GLY A 55 6.58 11.88 -8.85
CA GLY A 55 6.91 10.47 -9.09
C GLY A 55 6.57 9.58 -7.90
N LEU A 56 7.02 9.94 -6.70
CA LEU A 56 6.72 9.21 -5.47
C LEU A 56 5.23 9.28 -5.10
N THR A 57 4.57 10.42 -5.30
CA THR A 57 3.13 10.55 -5.07
C THR A 57 2.35 9.67 -6.03
N ALA A 58 2.74 9.61 -7.31
CA ALA A 58 2.15 8.71 -8.28
C ALA A 58 2.38 7.24 -7.88
N VAL A 59 3.59 6.86 -7.45
CA VAL A 59 3.87 5.50 -6.95
C VAL A 59 2.95 5.14 -5.78
N SER A 60 2.82 6.03 -4.78
CA SER A 60 1.94 5.83 -3.63
C SER A 60 0.48 5.66 -4.07
N LEU A 61 -0.05 6.60 -4.86
CA LEU A 61 -1.45 6.58 -5.30
C LEU A 61 -1.78 5.31 -6.10
N PHE A 62 -0.97 5.00 -7.12
CA PHE A 62 -1.19 3.85 -7.97
C PHE A 62 -1.00 2.52 -7.21
N GLY A 63 -0.04 2.46 -6.29
CA GLY A 63 0.18 1.25 -5.50
C GLY A 63 -0.89 1.04 -4.43
N VAL A 64 -1.47 2.09 -3.85
CA VAL A 64 -2.65 1.99 -2.96
C VAL A 64 -3.84 1.42 -3.72
N VAL A 65 -4.12 1.95 -4.91
CA VAL A 65 -5.20 1.44 -5.77
C VAL A 65 -4.97 -0.05 -6.04
N ILE A 66 -3.77 -0.46 -6.42
CA ILE A 66 -3.44 -1.88 -6.60
C ILE A 66 -3.64 -2.67 -5.31
N ALA A 67 -3.15 -2.20 -4.16
CA ALA A 67 -3.24 -2.91 -2.89
C ALA A 67 -4.70 -3.19 -2.52
N ILE A 68 -5.59 -2.22 -2.70
CA ILE A 68 -7.03 -2.35 -2.46
C ILE A 68 -7.66 -3.28 -3.50
N PHE A 69 -7.50 -3.00 -4.80
CA PHE A 69 -8.19 -3.74 -5.86
C PHE A 69 -7.70 -5.18 -6.02
N ILE A 70 -6.41 -5.45 -5.84
CA ILE A 70 -5.85 -6.80 -5.90
C ILE A 70 -6.08 -7.53 -4.56
N GLY A 71 -5.92 -6.84 -3.43
CA GLY A 71 -6.21 -7.40 -2.10
C GLY A 71 -7.62 -7.94 -1.99
N ILE A 72 -8.60 -7.19 -2.51
CA ILE A 72 -10.01 -7.59 -2.52
C ILE A 72 -10.32 -8.54 -3.68
N GLY A 73 -9.80 -8.25 -4.87
CA GLY A 73 -10.09 -9.02 -6.08
C GLY A 73 -9.68 -10.48 -5.99
N LEU A 74 -8.59 -10.78 -5.27
CA LEU A 74 -8.18 -12.16 -5.06
C LEU A 74 -9.08 -12.92 -4.09
N VAL A 75 -9.66 -12.28 -3.07
CA VAL A 75 -10.59 -12.93 -2.13
C VAL A 75 -11.98 -13.06 -2.75
N SER A 76 -12.44 -12.00 -3.42
CA SER A 76 -13.72 -11.96 -4.14
C SER A 76 -13.83 -13.01 -5.24
N LYS A 77 -12.80 -13.13 -6.10
CA LYS A 77 -12.80 -14.12 -7.19
C LYS A 77 -12.93 -15.56 -6.69
N GLU A 78 -12.41 -15.86 -5.50
CA GLU A 78 -12.48 -17.19 -4.89
C GLU A 78 -13.81 -17.44 -4.18
N ILE A 79 -14.45 -16.40 -3.63
CA ILE A 79 -15.80 -16.48 -3.06
C ILE A 79 -16.85 -16.65 -4.17
N GLU A 80 -16.74 -15.91 -5.29
CA GLU A 80 -17.74 -15.93 -6.37
C GLU A 80 -17.66 -17.15 -7.29
N LYS A 81 -16.48 -17.69 -7.60
CA LYS A 81 -16.36 -18.76 -8.62
C LYS A 81 -16.76 -20.16 -8.15
N ARG A 82 -17.17 -20.38 -6.88
CA ARG A 82 -17.32 -21.74 -6.31
C ARG A 82 -16.08 -22.65 -6.51
N THR A 83 -14.92 -22.08 -6.85
CA THR A 83 -13.64 -22.82 -6.97
C THR A 83 -13.00 -23.08 -5.60
N LEU A 84 -13.62 -22.61 -4.52
CA LEU A 84 -13.37 -23.13 -3.18
C LEU A 84 -13.56 -24.66 -3.16
N TYR A 85 -14.53 -25.22 -3.88
CA TYR A 85 -14.85 -26.66 -3.81
C TYR A 85 -13.81 -27.58 -4.48
N THR A 86 -13.03 -27.09 -5.45
CA THR A 86 -11.97 -27.88 -6.10
C THR A 86 -10.61 -27.76 -5.42
N VAL A 87 -10.41 -26.73 -4.58
CA VAL A 87 -9.20 -26.60 -3.74
C VAL A 87 -9.42 -27.17 -2.33
N LEU A 88 -10.67 -27.20 -1.81
CA LEU A 88 -11.01 -27.85 -0.53
C LEU A 88 -10.96 -29.39 -0.54
N SER A 89 -10.61 -30.03 -1.66
CA SER A 89 -10.34 -31.48 -1.67
C SER A 89 -9.04 -31.84 -0.91
N ARG A 90 -8.28 -30.85 -0.42
CA ARG A 90 -7.13 -31.06 0.47
C ARG A 90 -7.23 -30.15 1.70
N PRO A 91 -6.88 -30.67 2.89
CA PRO A 91 -7.03 -29.95 4.15
C PRO A 91 -5.97 -28.86 4.22
N VAL A 92 -6.30 -27.66 3.77
CA VAL A 92 -5.46 -26.47 3.94
C VAL A 92 -5.96 -25.73 5.17
N GLN A 93 -5.08 -25.45 6.12
CA GLN A 93 -5.47 -24.74 7.34
C GLN A 93 -5.80 -23.28 6.98
N ARG A 94 -6.89 -22.74 7.54
CA ARG A 94 -7.44 -21.42 7.18
C ARG A 94 -6.45 -20.27 7.35
N TRP A 95 -5.54 -20.39 8.30
CA TRP A 95 -4.47 -19.42 8.55
C TRP A 95 -3.36 -19.46 7.48
N GLU A 96 -2.95 -20.65 7.00
CA GLU A 96 -1.92 -20.80 5.95
C GLU A 96 -2.35 -20.13 4.65
N PHE A 97 -3.66 -20.19 4.37
CA PHE A 97 -4.26 -19.57 3.21
C PHE A 97 -4.18 -18.03 3.25
N ILE A 98 -4.58 -17.42 4.37
CA ILE A 98 -4.57 -15.96 4.55
C ILE A 98 -3.14 -15.43 4.53
N VAL A 99 -2.23 -16.12 5.24
CA VAL A 99 -0.81 -15.71 5.32
C VAL A 99 -0.11 -15.85 3.96
N GLY A 100 -0.28 -16.99 3.26
CA GLY A 100 0.31 -17.17 1.94
C GLY A 100 -0.17 -16.13 0.92
N LYS A 101 -1.45 -15.74 1.03
CA LYS A 101 -2.04 -14.71 0.17
C LYS A 101 -1.53 -13.31 0.48
N PHE A 102 -1.39 -12.98 1.77
CA PHE A 102 -0.76 -11.73 2.19
C PHE A 102 0.66 -11.61 1.65
N PHE A 103 1.48 -12.66 1.76
CA PHE A 103 2.84 -12.65 1.22
C PHE A 103 2.89 -12.58 -0.31
N GLY A 104 1.99 -13.27 -1.03
CA GLY A 104 1.89 -13.15 -2.49
C GLY A 104 1.50 -11.75 -2.95
N LEU A 105 0.56 -11.11 -2.24
CA LEU A 105 0.15 -9.73 -2.46
C LEU A 105 1.27 -8.74 -2.15
N ALA A 106 1.90 -8.88 -0.99
CA ALA A 106 3.06 -8.08 -0.61
C ALA A 106 4.17 -8.17 -1.65
N GLY A 107 4.50 -9.39 -2.11
CA GLY A 107 5.50 -9.60 -3.16
C GLY A 107 5.12 -8.91 -4.48
N THR A 108 3.85 -8.98 -4.88
CA THR A 108 3.36 -8.31 -6.10
C THR A 108 3.52 -6.80 -5.98
N LEU A 109 3.15 -6.23 -4.82
CA LEU A 109 3.27 -4.80 -4.55
C LEU A 109 4.73 -4.35 -4.53
N VAL A 110 5.63 -5.12 -3.92
CA VAL A 110 7.07 -4.85 -3.92
C VAL A 110 7.63 -4.83 -5.35
N VAL A 111 7.27 -5.80 -6.18
CA VAL A 111 7.75 -5.85 -7.57
C VAL A 111 7.17 -4.71 -8.40
N ASN A 112 5.89 -4.39 -8.24
CA ASN A 112 5.28 -3.23 -8.89
C ASN A 112 5.98 -1.92 -8.49
N THR A 113 6.18 -1.71 -7.18
CA THR A 113 6.91 -0.55 -6.66
C THR A 113 8.34 -0.50 -7.20
N PHE A 114 9.01 -1.64 -7.34
CA PHE A 114 10.36 -1.71 -7.92
C PHE A 114 10.39 -1.21 -9.37
N PHE A 115 9.44 -1.61 -10.22
CA PHE A 115 9.36 -1.10 -11.59
C PHE A 115 9.01 0.40 -11.64
N MET A 116 8.08 0.86 -10.79
CA MET A 116 7.76 2.30 -10.71
C MET A 116 8.95 3.12 -10.20
N ALA A 117 9.67 2.61 -9.19
CA ALA A 117 10.90 3.19 -8.69
C ALA A 117 11.95 3.34 -9.80
N LEU A 118 12.15 2.29 -10.60
CA LEU A 118 13.03 2.34 -11.75
C LEU A 118 12.61 3.46 -12.72
N GLY A 119 11.31 3.62 -12.97
CA GLY A 119 10.77 4.71 -13.76
C GLY A 119 11.08 6.10 -13.19
N VAL A 120 10.92 6.30 -11.87
CA VAL A 120 11.30 7.56 -11.19
C VAL A 120 12.80 7.81 -11.31
N PHE A 121 13.64 6.80 -11.07
CA PHE A 121 15.10 6.91 -11.19
C PHE A 121 15.55 7.24 -12.61
N LEU A 122 14.94 6.63 -13.63
CA LEU A 122 15.21 6.93 -15.04
C LEU A 122 14.79 8.36 -15.41
N ALA A 123 13.64 8.82 -14.93
CA ALA A 123 13.19 10.19 -15.13
C ALA A 123 14.14 11.20 -14.46
N LEU A 124 14.63 10.91 -13.24
CA LEU A 124 15.61 11.73 -12.55
C LEU A 124 16.94 11.80 -13.30
N LEU A 125 17.40 10.67 -13.84
CA LEU A 125 18.60 10.60 -14.68
C LEU A 125 18.46 11.49 -15.93
N TYR A 126 17.32 11.41 -16.60
CA TYR A 126 17.04 12.19 -17.81
C TYR A 126 17.04 13.70 -17.54
N VAL A 127 16.49 14.13 -16.40
CA VAL A 127 16.40 15.55 -16.04
C VAL A 127 17.72 16.07 -15.45
N SER A 128 18.28 15.40 -14.45
CA SER A 128 19.36 15.98 -13.64
C SER A 128 20.78 15.69 -14.16
N HIS A 129 20.98 14.71 -15.06
CA HIS A 129 22.28 14.31 -15.64
C HIS A 129 23.44 14.03 -14.64
N ARG A 130 23.19 14.12 -13.32
CA ARG A 130 24.13 13.85 -12.23
C ARG A 130 23.40 13.19 -11.06
N PHE A 131 23.91 12.05 -10.60
CA PHE A 131 23.49 11.45 -9.34
C PHE A 131 24.01 12.27 -8.16
N GLN A 132 23.15 12.56 -7.19
CA GLN A 132 23.57 13.14 -5.91
C GLN A 132 23.31 12.15 -4.79
N ALA A 133 24.11 12.21 -3.71
CA ALA A 133 23.91 11.37 -2.52
C ALA A 133 22.49 11.47 -1.93
N ALA A 134 21.77 12.56 -2.22
CA ALA A 134 20.36 12.76 -1.86
C ALA A 134 19.40 11.75 -2.50
N ASP A 135 19.77 11.07 -3.60
CA ASP A 135 18.95 10.05 -4.26
C ASP A 135 18.76 8.80 -3.39
N GLY A 136 19.64 8.57 -2.41
CA GLY A 136 19.49 7.49 -1.43
C GLY A 136 18.23 7.62 -0.58
N TRP A 137 17.74 8.85 -0.36
CA TRP A 137 16.51 9.09 0.40
C TRP A 137 15.24 8.68 -0.38
N VAL A 138 15.30 8.63 -1.71
CA VAL A 138 14.19 8.12 -2.54
C VAL A 138 13.92 6.65 -2.24
N LEU A 139 14.96 5.85 -1.97
CA LEU A 139 14.79 4.45 -1.54
C LEU A 139 14.09 4.37 -0.18
N VAL A 140 14.39 5.29 0.74
CA VAL A 140 13.70 5.35 2.04
C VAL A 140 12.23 5.69 1.83
N ALA A 141 11.89 6.67 0.99
CA ALA A 141 10.49 6.95 0.68
C ALA A 141 9.76 5.74 0.06
N LEU A 142 10.40 5.02 -0.86
CA LEU A 142 9.84 3.80 -1.45
C LEU A 142 9.63 2.70 -0.40
N TYR A 143 10.53 2.56 0.56
CA TYR A 143 10.37 1.64 1.68
C TYR A 143 9.13 1.98 2.52
N PHE A 144 8.93 3.25 2.86
CA PHE A 144 7.74 3.72 3.57
C PHE A 144 6.46 3.48 2.79
N ILE A 145 6.47 3.70 1.48
CA ILE A 145 5.35 3.39 0.58
C ILE A 145 5.02 1.89 0.61
N VAL A 146 6.02 1.01 0.64
CA VAL A 146 5.80 -0.45 0.78
C VAL A 146 5.18 -0.79 2.14
N LEU A 147 5.63 -0.18 3.24
CA LEU A 147 5.02 -0.37 4.56
C LEU A 147 3.54 0.03 4.57
N GLN A 148 3.22 1.18 3.95
CA GLN A 148 1.84 1.63 3.77
C GLN A 148 1.01 0.60 3.00
N PHE A 149 1.56 0.00 1.94
CA PHE A 149 0.88 -1.03 1.17
C PHE A 149 0.62 -2.31 1.98
N LEU A 150 1.54 -2.70 2.86
CA LEU A 150 1.36 -3.86 3.76
C LEU A 150 0.16 -3.65 4.70
N ILE A 151 0.07 -2.48 5.32
CA ILE A 151 -1.05 -2.13 6.21
C ILE A 151 -2.36 -2.16 5.45
N ILE A 152 -2.42 -1.51 4.29
CA ILE A 152 -3.65 -1.44 3.46
C ILE A 152 -4.07 -2.82 3.00
N THR A 153 -3.11 -3.67 2.61
CA THR A 153 -3.39 -5.05 2.20
C THR A 153 -3.93 -5.88 3.35
N ALA A 154 -3.31 -5.80 4.53
CA ALA A 154 -3.79 -6.51 5.72
C ALA A 154 -5.22 -6.06 6.10
N LEU A 155 -5.48 -4.76 6.03
CA LEU A 155 -6.79 -4.18 6.30
C LEU A 155 -7.84 -4.58 5.25
N ALA A 156 -7.47 -4.58 3.97
CA ALA A 156 -8.35 -5.02 2.88
C ALA A 156 -8.73 -6.50 3.02
N LEU A 157 -7.77 -7.36 3.41
CA LEU A 157 -8.03 -8.77 3.71
C LEU A 157 -8.95 -8.93 4.92
N PHE A 158 -8.75 -8.13 5.97
CA PHE A 158 -9.62 -8.09 7.13
C PHE A 158 -11.07 -7.75 6.77
N PHE A 159 -11.30 -6.67 6.03
CA PHE A 159 -12.66 -6.29 5.60
C PHE A 159 -13.29 -7.31 4.67
N SER A 160 -12.50 -7.88 3.76
CA SER A 160 -12.96 -8.91 2.83
C SER A 160 -13.37 -10.22 3.51
N SER A 161 -13.00 -10.45 4.77
CA SER A 161 -13.35 -11.68 5.49
C SER A 161 -14.83 -11.74 5.89
N PHE A 162 -15.45 -10.59 6.17
CA PHE A 162 -16.84 -10.50 6.65
C PHE A 162 -17.78 -9.74 5.71
N SER A 163 -17.26 -8.88 4.84
CA SER A 163 -18.07 -7.99 4.01
C SER A 163 -18.10 -8.41 2.54
N SER A 164 -19.02 -7.83 1.76
CA SER A 164 -19.04 -8.03 0.30
C SER A 164 -17.82 -7.36 -0.35
N PRO A 165 -17.38 -7.79 -1.54
CA PRO A 165 -16.20 -7.23 -2.21
C PRO A 165 -16.31 -5.70 -2.43
N LEU A 166 -17.49 -5.25 -2.87
CA LEU A 166 -17.78 -3.83 -3.08
C LEU A 166 -17.72 -3.04 -1.76
N LEU A 167 -18.37 -3.52 -0.71
CA LEU A 167 -18.34 -2.85 0.60
C LEU A 167 -16.95 -2.84 1.21
N SER A 168 -16.19 -3.93 1.05
CA SER A 168 -14.80 -4.01 1.51
C SER A 168 -13.90 -3.00 0.80
N ALA A 169 -14.14 -2.76 -0.50
CA ALA A 169 -13.41 -1.75 -1.27
C ALA A 169 -13.70 -0.35 -0.76
N VAL A 170 -14.98 -0.04 -0.52
CA VAL A 170 -15.38 1.23 0.06
C VAL A 170 -14.76 1.42 1.44
N PHE A 171 -14.82 0.41 2.33
CA PHE A 171 -14.22 0.53 3.67
C PHE A 171 -12.71 0.69 3.65
N ALA A 172 -11.98 -0.11 2.86
CA ALA A 172 -10.54 0.00 2.75
C ALA A 172 -10.11 1.35 2.17
N PHE A 173 -10.83 1.84 1.15
CA PHE A 173 -10.57 3.14 0.55
C PHE A 173 -10.90 4.29 1.51
N SER A 174 -12.04 4.23 2.20
CA SER A 174 -12.41 5.23 3.20
C SER A 174 -11.40 5.30 4.34
N LEU A 175 -10.92 4.16 4.85
CA LEU A 175 -9.90 4.15 5.91
C LEU A 175 -8.54 4.63 5.42
N PHE A 176 -8.20 4.37 4.16
CA PHE A 176 -7.02 4.97 3.53
C PHE A 176 -7.12 6.50 3.49
N VAL A 177 -8.26 7.04 3.03
CA VAL A 177 -8.47 8.49 2.98
C VAL A 177 -8.42 9.09 4.38
N ILE A 178 -9.19 8.56 5.34
CA ILE A 178 -9.21 9.07 6.72
C ILE A 178 -7.82 8.97 7.36
N GLY A 179 -7.08 7.89 7.09
CA GLY A 179 -5.73 7.70 7.63
C GLY A 179 -4.67 8.59 6.99
N SER A 180 -4.88 9.00 5.74
CA SER A 180 -4.02 9.99 5.07
C SER A 180 -4.16 11.38 5.68
N PHE A 181 -5.35 11.71 6.19
CA PHE A 181 -5.66 12.96 6.89
C PHE A 181 -5.66 12.81 8.43
N ALA A 182 -5.03 11.76 8.96
CA ALA A 182 -5.06 11.47 10.40
C ALA A 182 -4.38 12.55 11.26
N GLU A 183 -3.30 13.15 10.78
CA GLU A 183 -2.62 14.25 11.49
C GLU A 183 -3.47 15.52 11.52
N ASP A 184 -4.11 15.87 10.39
CA ASP A 184 -5.04 17.00 10.34
C ASP A 184 -6.22 16.79 11.29
N LEU A 185 -6.79 15.57 11.31
CA LEU A 185 -7.85 15.19 12.26
C LEU A 185 -7.40 15.33 13.72
N ARG A 186 -6.16 14.95 14.06
CA ARG A 186 -5.60 15.14 15.41
C ARG A 186 -5.38 16.62 15.74
N GLY A 187 -4.94 17.42 14.77
CA GLY A 187 -4.83 18.87 14.91
C GLY A 187 -6.18 19.51 15.21
N PHE A 188 -7.22 19.16 14.46
CA PHE A 188 -8.59 19.62 14.73
C PHE A 188 -9.14 19.08 16.05
N ALA A 189 -8.86 17.82 16.41
CA ALA A 189 -9.26 17.24 17.69
C ALA A 189 -8.63 17.94 18.90
N ALA A 190 -7.41 18.44 18.76
CA ALA A 190 -6.72 19.21 19.80
C ALA A 190 -7.37 20.61 20.00
N MET A 191 -7.93 21.18 18.94
CA MET A 191 -8.64 22.46 18.97
C MET A 191 -10.13 22.32 19.36
N ALA A 192 -10.72 21.14 19.19
CA ALA A 192 -12.13 20.88 19.52
C ALA A 192 -12.36 20.69 21.03
N GLN A 193 -13.52 21.13 21.53
CA GLN A 193 -13.97 20.88 22.90
C GLN A 193 -15.28 20.05 22.92
N GLY A 194 -15.50 19.30 24.00
CA GLY A 194 -16.73 18.51 24.23
C GLY A 194 -16.77 17.15 23.51
N ALA A 195 -17.98 16.68 23.18
CA ALA A 195 -18.23 15.36 22.57
C ALA A 195 -17.48 15.15 21.24
N THR A 196 -17.26 16.22 20.48
CA THR A 196 -16.49 16.21 19.23
C THR A 196 -15.03 15.79 19.44
N ARG A 197 -14.41 16.16 20.57
CA ARG A 197 -13.05 15.74 20.92
C ARG A 197 -12.97 14.24 21.22
N TRP A 198 -13.99 13.69 21.87
CA TRP A 198 -14.05 12.26 22.19
C TRP A 198 -14.26 11.41 20.93
N LEU A 199 -15.18 11.81 20.05
CA LEU A 199 -15.38 11.15 18.76
C LEU A 199 -14.14 11.26 17.86
N ALA A 200 -13.51 12.44 17.80
CA ALA A 200 -12.31 12.64 16.99
C ALA A 200 -11.10 11.85 17.54
N ASN A 201 -10.90 11.77 18.86
CA ASN A 201 -9.86 10.92 19.45
C ASN A 201 -10.13 9.43 19.23
N GLY A 202 -11.38 8.99 19.35
CA GLY A 202 -11.76 7.60 19.08
C GLY A 202 -11.47 7.20 17.63
N ALA A 203 -11.84 8.06 16.68
CA ALA A 203 -11.52 7.87 15.26
C ALA A 203 -10.00 7.90 15.00
N ALA A 204 -9.27 8.85 15.58
CA ALA A 204 -7.83 9.01 15.39
C ALA A 204 -6.96 7.89 15.99
N TYR A 205 -7.55 7.06 16.87
CA TYR A 205 -6.89 5.88 17.45
C TYR A 205 -7.22 4.59 16.67
N LEU A 206 -8.43 4.50 16.08
CA LEU A 206 -8.86 3.37 15.26
C LEU A 206 -8.31 3.42 13.84
N VAL A 207 -8.01 4.62 13.32
CA VAL A 207 -7.55 4.81 11.95
C VAL A 207 -6.01 4.69 11.89
N PRO A 208 -5.47 3.92 10.93
CA PRO A 208 -4.02 3.83 10.74
C PRO A 208 -3.45 5.20 10.35
N ASN A 209 -2.37 5.62 11.00
CA ASN A 209 -1.73 6.89 10.67
C ASN A 209 -0.89 6.73 9.40
N PHE A 210 -1.48 6.95 8.22
CA PHE A 210 -0.76 6.95 6.96
C PHE A 210 0.01 8.25 6.72
N SER A 211 -0.32 9.31 7.47
CA SER A 211 0.37 10.60 7.39
C SER A 211 1.81 10.51 7.94
N SER A 212 2.04 9.80 9.06
CA SER A 212 3.41 9.56 9.57
C SER A 212 4.27 8.74 8.62
N LEU A 213 3.63 7.92 7.77
CA LEU A 213 4.31 7.13 6.73
C LEU A 213 4.60 7.95 5.46
N ASN A 214 4.03 9.15 5.31
CA ASN A 214 4.21 9.98 4.12
C ASN A 214 5.43 10.88 4.24
N VAL A 215 6.60 10.33 3.91
CA VAL A 215 7.89 11.05 3.95
C VAL A 215 8.26 11.63 2.58
N ILE A 216 7.32 11.63 1.62
CA ILE A 216 7.56 12.02 0.22
C ILE A 216 8.04 13.47 0.13
N SER A 217 7.39 14.38 0.86
CA SER A 217 7.73 15.80 0.87
C SER A 217 9.11 16.04 1.47
N SER A 218 9.44 15.44 2.61
CA SER A 218 10.75 15.57 3.26
C SER A 218 11.88 15.06 2.35
N VAL A 219 11.69 13.91 1.71
CA VAL A 219 12.66 13.34 0.77
C VAL A 219 12.80 14.20 -0.49
N ALA A 220 11.69 14.75 -1.02
CA ALA A 220 11.73 15.65 -2.18
C ALA A 220 12.50 16.96 -1.89
N HIS A 221 12.52 17.42 -0.63
CA HIS A 221 13.31 18.58 -0.19
C HIS A 221 14.74 18.20 0.23
N GLY A 222 15.15 16.93 0.11
CA GLY A 222 16.48 16.46 0.49
C GLY A 222 16.71 16.41 2.01
N GLN A 223 15.65 16.47 2.81
CA GLN A 223 15.75 16.34 4.26
C GLN A 223 15.93 14.86 4.63
N GLY A 224 16.93 14.60 5.47
CA GLY A 224 17.18 13.25 5.95
C GLY A 224 16.06 12.74 6.85
N VAL A 225 15.74 11.47 6.70
CA VAL A 225 14.77 10.77 7.55
C VAL A 225 15.52 10.18 8.74
N ALA A 226 15.10 10.52 9.96
CA ALA A 226 15.72 10.00 11.17
C ALA A 226 15.57 8.47 11.26
N GLY A 227 16.67 7.75 11.52
CA GLY A 227 16.64 6.28 11.62
C GLY A 227 15.70 5.74 12.71
N THR A 228 15.47 6.53 13.77
CA THR A 228 14.48 6.23 14.80
C THR A 228 13.06 6.19 14.25
N LEU A 229 12.71 7.11 13.34
CA LEU A 229 11.42 7.13 12.66
C LEU A 229 11.25 5.90 11.78
N ILE A 230 12.30 5.49 11.06
CA ILE A 230 12.27 4.28 10.22
C ILE A 230 11.94 3.06 11.08
N LEU A 231 12.63 2.88 12.22
CA LEU A 231 12.39 1.76 13.12
C LEU A 231 11.00 1.78 13.75
N SER A 232 10.53 2.94 14.24
CA SER A 232 9.23 3.05 14.88
C SER A 232 8.09 2.79 13.90
N GLU A 233 8.15 3.36 12.70
CA GLU A 233 7.12 3.20 11.68
C GLU A 233 7.12 1.78 11.09
N THR A 234 8.29 1.14 10.99
CA THR A 234 8.40 -0.28 10.61
C THR A 234 7.73 -1.18 11.65
N ALA A 235 8.04 -0.97 12.94
CA ALA A 235 7.43 -1.72 14.03
C ALA A 235 5.91 -1.51 14.07
N TYR A 236 5.47 -0.26 13.91
CA TYR A 236 4.06 0.09 13.82
C TYR A 236 3.36 -0.64 12.67
N ALA A 237 3.93 -0.61 11.46
CA ALA A 237 3.36 -1.27 10.29
C ALA A 237 3.26 -2.79 10.48
N ILE A 238 4.29 -3.43 11.05
CA ILE A 238 4.29 -4.87 11.31
C ILE A 238 3.23 -5.24 12.36
N VAL A 239 3.19 -4.51 13.47
CA VAL A 239 2.23 -4.77 14.56
C VAL A 239 0.80 -4.56 14.07
N TYR A 240 0.54 -3.49 13.32
CA TYR A 240 -0.78 -3.20 12.78
C TYR A 240 -1.20 -4.25 11.73
N ALA A 241 -0.31 -4.62 10.81
CA ALA A 241 -0.58 -5.67 9.83
C ALA A 241 -0.84 -7.02 10.53
N ALA A 242 -0.06 -7.38 11.55
CA ALA A 242 -0.25 -8.59 12.33
C ALA A 242 -1.60 -8.59 13.06
N MET A 243 -2.00 -7.48 13.70
CA MET A 243 -3.30 -7.36 14.35
C MET A 243 -4.45 -7.52 13.36
N ALA A 244 -4.38 -6.85 12.20
CA ALA A 244 -5.40 -6.96 11.16
C ALA A 244 -5.48 -8.38 10.58
N LEU A 245 -4.34 -9.04 10.36
CA LEU A 245 -4.27 -10.43 9.89
C LEU A 245 -4.84 -11.41 10.93
N CYS A 246 -4.50 -11.26 12.20
CA CYS A 246 -5.06 -12.07 13.28
C CYS A 246 -6.59 -11.91 13.35
N GLY A 247 -7.09 -10.68 13.24
CA GLY A 247 -8.52 -10.41 13.14
C GLY A 247 -9.16 -11.12 11.94
N ALA A 248 -8.50 -11.09 10.79
CA ALA A 248 -9.01 -11.74 9.57
C ALA A 248 -9.08 -13.26 9.74
N VAL A 249 -8.06 -13.87 10.34
CA VAL A 249 -8.01 -15.31 10.63
C VAL A 249 -9.12 -15.71 11.60
N LEU A 250 -9.30 -14.97 12.70
CA LEU A 250 -10.33 -15.28 13.71
C LEU A 250 -11.75 -15.21 13.14
N ILE A 251 -12.04 -14.21 12.31
CA ILE A 251 -13.35 -14.07 11.65
C ILE A 251 -13.56 -15.22 10.65
N PHE A 252 -12.53 -15.57 9.89
CA PHE A 252 -12.60 -16.63 8.89
C PHE A 252 -12.73 -18.03 9.51
N GLU A 253 -12.16 -18.26 10.70
CA GLU A 253 -12.36 -19.50 11.47
C GLU A 253 -13.79 -19.65 12.01
N ARG A 254 -14.41 -18.56 12.46
CA ARG A 254 -15.80 -18.58 12.96
C ARG A 254 -16.84 -18.72 11.85
N ARG A 255 -16.49 -18.40 10.60
CA ARG A 255 -17.37 -18.56 9.45
C ARG A 255 -17.42 -20.04 9.05
N ASN A 256 -18.39 -20.77 9.60
CA ASN A 256 -18.74 -22.09 9.10
C ASN A 256 -19.32 -21.94 7.70
N LEU A 257 -18.48 -22.17 6.68
CA LEU A 257 -18.92 -22.42 5.31
C LEU A 257 -19.65 -23.76 5.34
N LYS A 258 -20.98 -23.71 5.53
CA LYS A 258 -21.89 -24.82 5.24
C LYS A 258 -22.26 -24.79 3.75
#